data_AF-A0A7C4SJX0-F1
#
_entry.id   AF-A0A7C4SJX0-F1
#
_cell.length_a   1.000
_cell.length_b   1.000
_cell.length_c   1.000
_cell.angle_alpha   90.00
_cell.angle_beta   90.00
_cell.angle_gamma   90.00
#
_symmetry.space_group_name_H-M   'P 1'
#
loop_
_entity.id
_entity.type
_entity.pdbx_description
1 polymer ?
#
loop_
_entity_poly.entity_id
_entity_poly.type
_entity_poly.pdbx_seq_one_letter_code
_entity_poly.pdbx_strand_id
1 'polypeptide(L)'
;MFRRALPAGLLSLVIALALVPYMWPQPALRQSLTELGSTLLAYAAVVGFLSFLEAHFHRVGARAEGWPYSLVTALTALAFLLLSLAEGGLRGNGLAGPWTGWLYQYGLLPLEASVGALLPFFMVLALWRLLRIRRSAYVLFFIAGVLTTLVLHSGGTLLPTLFGSFYETFLSPLATGGIRGILIGVAIGVVVMMMRAFLWIDRPLGR
;
A
#
# COMPACT_ATOMS: atom_id res chain seq x y z
N MET A 1 -28.40 7.33 -12.45
CA MET A 1 -27.23 6.44 -12.70
C MET A 1 -26.02 7.20 -13.26
N PHE A 2 -26.19 8.15 -14.18
CA PHE A 2 -25.09 8.94 -14.79
C PHE A 2 -24.16 9.67 -13.79
N ARG A 3 -24.70 10.27 -12.72
CA ARG A 3 -23.89 10.98 -11.71
C ARG A 3 -22.92 10.09 -10.91
N ARG A 4 -23.14 8.76 -10.90
CA ARG A 4 -22.25 7.78 -10.24
C ARG A 4 -21.25 7.13 -11.21
N ALA A 5 -21.49 7.22 -12.52
CA ALA A 5 -20.62 6.65 -13.56
C ALA A 5 -19.51 7.61 -14.01
N LEU A 6 -19.75 8.92 -13.93
CA LEU A 6 -18.74 9.96 -14.19
C LEU A 6 -17.42 9.80 -13.40
N PRO A 7 -17.43 9.57 -12.06
CA PRO A 7 -16.20 9.39 -11.30
C PRO A 7 -15.44 8.12 -11.72
N ALA A 8 -16.14 7.01 -11.92
CA ALA A 8 -15.55 5.74 -12.33
C ALA A 8 -14.96 5.81 -13.75
N GLY A 9 -15.64 6.49 -14.67
CA GLY A 9 -15.16 6.71 -16.04
C GLY A 9 -13.89 7.53 -16.07
N LEU A 10 -13.84 8.62 -15.30
CA LEU A 10 -12.67 9.51 -15.23
C LEU A 10 -11.46 8.80 -14.60
N LEU A 11 -11.69 8.00 -13.56
CA LEU A 11 -10.67 7.13 -12.95
C LEU A 11 -10.13 6.08 -13.92
N SER A 12 -11.02 5.38 -14.62
CA SER A 12 -10.62 4.37 -15.61
C SER A 12 -9.82 5.00 -16.77
N LEU A 13 -10.16 6.22 -17.17
CA LEU A 13 -9.45 6.98 -18.20
C LEU A 13 -8.05 7.39 -17.74
N VAL A 14 -7.90 7.89 -16.51
CA VAL A 14 -6.60 8.25 -15.92
C VAL A 14 -5.68 7.04 -15.83
N ILE A 15 -6.23 5.87 -15.47
CA ILE A 15 -5.46 4.62 -15.38
C ILE A 15 -5.05 4.11 -16.76
N ALA A 16 -5.95 4.17 -17.74
CA ALA A 16 -5.61 3.84 -19.11
C ALA A 16 -4.48 4.75 -19.62
N LEU A 17 -4.57 6.06 -19.37
CA LEU A 17 -3.53 7.04 -19.69
C LEU A 17 -2.20 6.76 -19.00
N ALA A 18 -2.21 6.34 -17.73
CA ALA A 18 -0.99 5.99 -16.99
C ALA A 18 -0.30 4.72 -17.53
N LEU A 19 -1.03 3.84 -18.22
CA LEU A 19 -0.51 2.60 -18.80
C LEU A 19 0.04 2.80 -20.23
N VAL A 20 -0.43 3.82 -20.97
CA VAL A 20 0.04 4.14 -22.35
C VAL A 20 1.58 4.19 -22.47
N PRO A 21 2.34 4.85 -21.57
CA PRO A 21 3.79 4.96 -21.68
C PRO A 21 4.53 3.62 -21.48
N TYR A 22 3.88 2.65 -20.84
CA TYR A 22 4.42 1.30 -20.69
C TYR A 22 4.15 0.43 -21.91
N MET A 23 3.09 0.71 -22.67
CA MET A 23 2.79 0.01 -23.92
C MET A 23 3.54 0.57 -25.12
N TRP A 24 3.81 1.88 -25.11
CA TRP A 24 4.59 2.57 -26.14
C TRP A 24 5.73 3.35 -25.48
N PRO A 25 7.00 2.88 -25.59
CA PRO A 25 8.11 3.48 -24.87
C PRO A 25 8.50 4.84 -25.47
N GLN A 26 7.76 5.90 -25.10
CA GLN A 26 8.15 7.30 -25.27
C GLN A 26 8.86 7.74 -23.98
N PRO A 27 10.20 7.91 -23.97
CA PRO A 27 10.94 8.22 -22.74
C PRO A 27 10.50 9.54 -22.10
N ALA A 28 10.16 10.55 -22.91
CA ALA A 28 9.70 11.86 -22.43
C ALA A 28 8.36 11.76 -21.67
N LEU A 29 7.36 11.08 -22.23
CA LEU A 29 6.05 10.91 -21.59
C LEU A 29 6.17 10.12 -20.28
N ARG A 30 6.99 9.06 -20.27
CA ARG A 30 7.24 8.25 -19.08
C ARG A 30 7.89 9.09 -17.98
N GLN A 31 8.89 9.90 -18.31
CA GLN A 31 9.56 10.77 -17.36
C GLN A 31 8.59 11.79 -16.76
N SER A 32 7.83 12.51 -17.59
CA SER A 32 6.87 13.52 -17.11
C SER A 32 5.80 12.91 -16.19
N LEU A 33 5.25 11.74 -16.53
CA LEU A 33 4.27 11.07 -15.67
C LEU A 33 4.88 10.55 -14.37
N THR A 34 6.14 10.14 -14.40
CA THR A 34 6.86 9.71 -13.19
C THR A 34 7.11 10.91 -12.27
N GLU A 35 7.55 12.04 -12.83
CA GLU A 35 7.76 13.30 -12.09
C GLU A 35 6.46 13.84 -11.48
N LEU A 36 5.36 13.81 -12.24
CA LEU A 36 4.04 14.16 -11.73
C LEU A 36 3.62 13.22 -10.59
N GLY A 37 3.80 11.91 -10.78
CA GLY A 37 3.49 10.90 -9.78
C GLY A 37 4.28 11.10 -8.47
N SER A 38 5.60 11.33 -8.57
CA SER A 38 6.44 11.58 -7.40
C SER A 38 6.09 12.88 -6.69
N THR A 39 5.74 13.92 -7.45
CA THR A 39 5.33 15.21 -6.89
C THR A 39 4.01 15.09 -6.14
N LEU A 40 3.01 14.44 -6.75
CA LEU A 40 1.72 14.18 -6.11
C LEU A 40 1.88 13.31 -4.86
N LEU A 41 2.75 12.30 -4.91
CA LEU A 41 3.05 11.44 -3.76
C LEU A 41 3.66 12.24 -2.60
N ALA A 42 4.57 13.18 -2.89
CA ALA A 42 5.15 14.05 -1.87
C ALA A 42 4.09 14.92 -1.18
N TYR A 43 3.19 15.55 -1.94
CA TYR A 43 2.07 16.30 -1.37
C TYR A 43 1.12 15.41 -0.57
N ALA A 44 0.78 14.23 -1.11
CA ALA A 44 -0.09 13.27 -0.43
C ALA A 44 0.50 12.77 0.89
N ALA A 45 1.82 12.57 0.96
CA ALA A 45 2.50 12.18 2.19
C ALA A 45 2.39 13.27 3.27
N VAL A 46 2.59 14.55 2.90
CA VAL A 46 2.44 15.68 3.83
C VAL A 46 0.99 15.79 4.31
N VAL A 47 0.03 15.80 3.40
CA VAL A 47 -1.39 15.88 3.75
C VAL A 47 -1.81 14.70 4.61
N GLY A 48 -1.40 13.48 4.25
CA GLY A 48 -1.71 12.26 5.00
C GLY A 48 -1.16 12.30 6.43
N PHE A 49 0.07 12.78 6.61
CA PHE A 49 0.66 12.96 7.93
C PHE A 49 -0.07 14.02 8.77
N LEU A 50 -0.43 15.16 8.17
CA LEU A 50 -1.18 16.21 8.85
C LEU A 50 -2.58 15.74 9.26
N SER A 51 -3.31 15.06 8.36
CA SER A 51 -4.62 14.49 8.68
C SER A 51 -4.54 13.42 9.77
N PHE A 52 -3.47 12.63 9.77
CA PHE A 52 -3.20 11.67 10.85
C PHE A 52 -3.03 12.37 12.21
N LEU A 53 -2.22 13.44 12.27
CA LEU A 53 -2.04 14.21 13.50
C LEU A 53 -3.33 14.90 13.94
N GLU A 54 -4.06 15.51 13.00
CA GLU A 54 -5.34 16.18 13.28
C GLU A 54 -6.34 15.22 13.94
N ALA A 55 -6.49 14.00 13.41
CA ALA A 55 -7.38 13.00 13.99
C ALA A 55 -7.00 12.62 15.43
N HIS A 56 -5.70 12.49 15.71
CA HIS A 56 -5.22 12.14 17.05
C HIS A 56 -5.31 13.31 18.03
N PHE A 57 -4.96 14.52 17.61
CA PHE A 57 -5.11 15.72 18.45
C PHE A 57 -6.57 16.06 18.71
N HIS A 58 -7.47 15.85 17.75
CA HIS A 58 -8.90 16.01 17.96
C HIS A 58 -9.42 15.04 19.04
N ARG A 59 -9.00 13.76 19.00
CA ARG A 59 -9.33 12.78 20.05
C ARG A 59 -8.81 13.19 21.43
N VAL A 60 -7.60 13.76 21.49
CA VAL A 60 -7.02 14.28 22.73
C VAL A 60 -7.82 15.46 23.28
N GLY A 61 -8.16 16.44 22.43
CA GLY A 61 -8.97 17.59 22.81
C GLY A 61 -10.38 17.20 23.26
N ALA A 62 -11.00 16.22 22.59
CA ALA A 62 -12.31 15.67 22.95
C ALA A 62 -12.28 14.73 24.17
N ARG A 63 -11.09 14.43 24.73
CA ARG A 63 -10.87 13.43 25.80
C ARG A 63 -11.61 12.11 25.54
N ALA A 64 -11.55 11.66 24.29
CA ALA A 64 -12.19 10.40 23.89
C ALA A 64 -11.62 9.21 24.67
N GLU A 65 -12.33 8.09 24.67
CA GLU A 65 -11.83 6.86 25.27
C GLU A 65 -10.46 6.47 24.67
N GLY A 66 -9.48 6.20 25.53
CA GLY A 66 -8.11 5.92 25.11
C GLY A 66 -7.30 7.13 24.61
N TRP A 67 -7.72 8.37 24.89
CA TRP A 67 -6.99 9.58 24.48
C TRP A 67 -5.50 9.63 24.88
N PRO A 68 -5.03 9.08 26.03
CA PRO A 68 -3.60 9.11 26.36
C PRO A 68 -2.77 8.34 25.34
N TYR A 69 -3.28 7.21 24.84
CA TYR A 69 -2.62 6.45 23.78
C TYR A 69 -2.57 7.26 22.49
N SER A 70 -3.65 7.96 22.15
CA SER A 70 -3.69 8.86 20.99
C SER A 70 -2.63 9.96 21.05
N LEU A 71 -2.40 10.52 22.24
CA LEU A 71 -1.36 11.53 22.48
C LEU A 71 0.04 10.93 22.30
N VAL A 72 0.30 9.78 22.90
CA VAL A 72 1.60 9.09 22.76
C VAL A 72 1.87 8.80 21.29
N THR A 73 0.90 8.27 20.54
CA THR A 73 1.05 8.01 19.11
C THR A 73 1.38 9.27 18.32
N ALA A 74 0.64 10.37 18.53
CA ALA A 74 0.90 11.63 17.83
C ALA A 74 2.30 12.20 18.13
N LEU A 75 2.73 12.15 19.40
CA LEU A 75 4.05 12.61 19.81
C LEU A 75 5.17 11.73 19.25
N THR A 76 5.00 10.40 19.24
CA THR A 76 5.99 9.49 18.63
C THR A 76 6.12 9.70 17.12
N ALA A 77 5.02 9.96 16.42
CA ALA A 77 5.03 10.27 14.99
C ALA A 77 5.77 11.60 14.70
N LEU A 78 5.55 12.63 15.52
CA LEU A 78 6.28 13.89 15.43
C LEU A 78 7.76 13.71 15.74
N ALA A 79 8.11 12.97 16.80
CA ALA A 79 9.49 12.68 17.15
C ALA A 79 10.22 11.96 16.01
N PHE A 80 9.57 10.95 15.40
CA PHE A 80 10.13 10.24 14.24
C PHE A 80 10.35 11.16 13.04
N LEU A 81 9.38 12.04 12.73
CA LEU A 81 9.54 13.02 11.65
C LEU A 81 10.73 13.95 11.91
N LEU A 82 10.85 14.49 13.13
CA LEU A 82 11.94 15.38 13.50
C LEU A 82 13.30 14.68 13.43
N LEU A 83 13.40 13.44 13.90
CA LEU A 83 14.61 12.62 13.78
C LEU A 83 14.97 12.38 12.32
N SER A 84 13.99 12.01 11.49
CA SER A 84 14.20 11.80 10.06
C SER A 84 14.70 13.07 9.35
N LEU A 85 14.13 14.23 9.68
CA LEU A 85 14.59 15.51 9.14
C LEU A 85 16.02 15.86 9.60
N ALA A 86 16.34 15.62 10.88
CA ALA A 86 17.67 15.86 11.44
C ALA A 86 18.74 14.96 10.80
N GLU A 87 18.39 13.71 10.45
CA GLU A 87 19.26 12.74 9.80
C GLU A 87 19.32 12.90 8.27
N GLY A 88 18.75 13.97 7.71
CA GLY A 88 18.83 14.28 6.28
C GLY A 88 17.73 13.66 5.44
N GLY A 89 16.54 13.45 6.01
CA GLY A 89 15.35 12.94 5.31
C GLY A 89 14.99 13.71 4.04
N LEU A 90 15.19 15.03 4.03
CA LEU A 90 14.99 15.87 2.84
C LEU A 90 15.98 15.58 1.70
N ARG A 91 17.10 14.92 1.99
CA ARG A 91 18.12 14.49 1.01
C ARG A 91 17.95 13.04 0.58
N GLY A 92 16.87 12.38 0.99
CA GLY A 92 16.59 10.97 0.68
C GLY A 92 17.14 9.96 1.70
N ASN A 93 17.80 10.41 2.77
CA ASN A 93 18.42 9.53 3.78
C ASN A 93 17.52 9.27 5.00
N GLY A 94 16.21 9.52 4.90
CA GLY A 94 15.32 9.61 6.07
C GLY A 94 15.13 8.32 6.87
N LEU A 95 15.57 7.19 6.34
CA LEU A 95 15.56 5.86 6.99
C LEU A 95 16.98 5.28 7.17
N ALA A 96 18.01 5.97 6.66
CA ALA A 96 19.39 5.52 6.67
C ALA A 96 20.20 6.11 7.84
N GLY A 97 19.56 6.95 8.67
CA GLY A 97 20.18 7.47 9.87
C GLY A 97 20.23 6.43 10.99
N PRO A 98 21.18 6.55 11.93
CA PRO A 98 21.35 5.58 13.01
C PRO A 98 20.09 5.44 13.89
N TRP A 99 19.38 6.53 14.18
CA TRP A 99 18.19 6.49 15.03
C TRP A 99 16.94 6.06 14.28
N THR A 100 16.70 6.62 13.10
CA THR A 100 15.56 6.22 12.25
C THR A 100 15.67 4.76 11.79
N GLY A 101 16.86 4.33 11.40
CA GLY A 101 17.15 2.95 11.03
C GLY A 101 16.99 1.97 12.20
N TRP A 102 17.44 2.33 13.40
CA TRP A 102 17.22 1.51 14.59
C TRP A 102 15.73 1.37 14.92
N LEU A 103 14.98 2.47 14.93
CA LEU A 103 13.54 2.43 15.19
C LEU A 103 12.79 1.62 14.13
N TYR A 104 13.20 1.74 12.86
CA TYR A 104 12.67 0.93 11.78
C TYR A 104 12.95 -0.56 12.02
N GLN A 105 14.20 -0.93 12.28
CA GLN A 105 14.63 -2.33 12.38
C GLN A 105 14.06 -3.05 13.61
N TYR A 106 13.96 -2.37 14.75
CA TYR A 106 13.54 -2.98 16.01
C TYR A 106 12.12 -2.63 16.45
N GLY A 107 11.54 -1.56 15.89
CA GLY A 107 10.17 -1.15 16.17
C GLY A 107 9.21 -1.53 15.05
N LEU A 108 9.39 -0.93 13.87
CA LEU A 108 8.42 -1.06 12.78
C LEU A 108 8.49 -2.42 12.09
N LEU A 109 9.71 -2.90 11.77
CA LEU A 109 9.93 -4.12 11.00
C LEU A 109 9.37 -5.38 11.68
N PRO A 110 9.51 -5.59 13.01
CA PRO A 110 8.89 -6.74 13.67
C PRO A 110 7.37 -6.67 13.69
N LEU A 111 6.79 -5.47 13.84
CA LEU A 111 5.34 -5.26 13.77
C LEU A 111 4.82 -5.59 12.37
N GLU A 112 5.46 -5.07 11.33
CA GLU A 112 5.16 -5.39 9.93
C GLU A 112 5.28 -6.89 9.66
N ALA A 113 6.33 -7.54 10.16
CA ALA A 113 6.53 -8.98 10.01
C ALA A 113 5.43 -9.79 10.72
N SER A 114 4.99 -9.37 11.91
CA SER A 114 3.95 -10.08 12.67
C SER A 114 2.59 -10.05 11.97
N VAL A 115 2.19 -8.90 11.43
CA VAL A 115 0.95 -8.75 10.65
C VAL A 115 1.11 -9.43 9.30
N GLY A 116 2.28 -9.28 8.68
CA GLY A 116 2.65 -9.95 7.43
C GLY A 116 2.57 -11.47 7.53
N ALA A 117 2.96 -12.06 8.65
CA ALA A 117 2.90 -13.50 8.87
C ALA A 117 1.47 -14.06 8.90
N LEU A 118 0.48 -13.26 9.33
CA LEU A 118 -0.93 -13.65 9.32
C LEU A 118 -1.51 -13.72 7.90
N LEU A 119 -0.98 -12.94 6.97
CA LEU A 119 -1.52 -12.84 5.62
C LEU A 119 -1.42 -14.16 4.83
N PRO A 120 -0.26 -14.84 4.74
CA PRO A 120 -0.16 -16.17 4.14
C PRO A 120 -1.06 -17.21 4.81
N PHE A 121 -1.18 -17.18 6.13
CA PHE A 121 -2.05 -18.09 6.87
C PHE A 121 -3.52 -17.94 6.45
N PHE A 122 -4.03 -16.71 6.40
CA PHE A 122 -5.39 -16.45 5.94
C PHE A 122 -5.60 -16.76 4.45
N MET A 123 -4.58 -16.53 3.62
CA MET A 123 -4.62 -16.91 2.20
C MET A 123 -4.77 -18.42 2.00
N VAL A 124 -4.00 -19.24 2.73
CA VAL A 124 -4.10 -20.71 2.69
C VAL A 124 -5.47 -21.17 3.18
N LEU A 125 -5.97 -20.58 4.28
CA LEU A 125 -7.31 -20.89 4.79
C LEU A 125 -8.41 -20.53 3.79
N ALA A 126 -8.30 -19.37 3.13
CA ALA A 126 -9.22 -18.94 2.08
C ALA A 126 -9.17 -19.87 0.87
N LEU A 127 -7.97 -20.33 0.48
CA LEU A 127 -7.77 -21.28 -0.61
C LEU A 127 -8.44 -22.62 -0.30
N TRP A 128 -8.23 -23.14 0.91
CA TRP A 128 -8.87 -24.38 1.35
C TRP A 128 -10.40 -24.28 1.31
N ARG A 129 -10.96 -23.17 1.79
CA ARG A 129 -12.41 -22.92 1.72
C ARG A 129 -12.91 -22.82 0.27
N LEU A 130 -12.19 -22.09 -0.59
CA LEU A 130 -12.57 -21.90 -1.99
C LEU A 130 -12.57 -23.22 -2.77
N LEU A 131 -11.56 -24.06 -2.56
CA LEU A 131 -11.42 -25.38 -3.18
C LEU A 131 -12.58 -26.33 -2.84
N ARG A 132 -13.15 -26.19 -1.63
CA ARG A 132 -14.27 -27.03 -1.17
C ARG A 132 -15.61 -26.60 -1.74
N ILE A 133 -15.78 -25.30 -2.07
CA ILE A 133 -17.09 -24.74 -2.46
C ILE A 133 -17.25 -24.67 -3.98
N ARG A 134 -16.17 -24.38 -4.74
CA ARG A 134 -16.26 -24.22 -6.20
C ARG A 134 -15.09 -24.90 -6.91
N ARG A 135 -15.40 -25.77 -7.88
CA ARG A 135 -14.44 -26.21 -8.90
C ARG A 135 -14.62 -25.34 -10.14
N SER A 136 -13.88 -24.26 -10.22
CA SER A 136 -13.84 -23.36 -11.37
C SER A 136 -12.40 -23.12 -11.80
N ALA A 137 -12.19 -22.82 -13.08
CA ALA A 137 -10.87 -22.48 -13.63
C ALA A 137 -10.20 -21.32 -12.86
N TYR A 138 -10.98 -20.39 -12.28
CA TYR A 138 -10.45 -19.27 -11.49
C TYR A 138 -9.72 -19.70 -10.21
N VAL A 139 -9.98 -20.91 -9.71
CA VAL A 139 -9.29 -21.45 -8.54
C VAL A 139 -7.82 -21.74 -8.85
N LEU A 140 -7.48 -22.09 -10.09
CA LEU A 140 -6.08 -22.28 -10.51
C LEU A 140 -5.27 -20.99 -10.39
N PHE A 141 -5.85 -19.86 -10.82
CA PHE A 141 -5.22 -18.55 -10.67
C PHE A 141 -5.09 -18.15 -9.19
N PHE A 142 -6.07 -18.50 -8.36
CA PHE A 142 -6.00 -18.25 -6.93
C PHE A 142 -4.90 -19.08 -6.25
N ILE A 143 -4.79 -20.37 -6.58
CA ILE A 143 -3.70 -21.25 -6.12
C ILE A 143 -2.35 -20.63 -6.52
N ALA A 144 -2.20 -20.24 -7.78
CA ALA A 144 -0.97 -19.63 -8.28
C ALA A 144 -0.59 -18.36 -7.49
N GLY A 145 -1.58 -17.50 -7.20
CA GLY A 145 -1.36 -16.29 -6.39
C GLY A 145 -0.95 -16.58 -4.95
N VAL A 146 -1.58 -17.56 -4.30
CA VAL A 146 -1.23 -17.98 -2.94
C VAL A 146 0.18 -18.57 -2.90
N LEU A 147 0.51 -19.46 -3.83
CA LEU A 147 1.82 -20.09 -3.92
C LEU A 147 2.92 -19.06 -4.15
N THR A 148 2.69 -18.12 -5.07
CA THR A 148 3.62 -17.02 -5.36
C THR A 148 3.83 -16.15 -4.13
N THR A 149 2.76 -15.79 -3.43
CA THR A 149 2.85 -14.98 -2.20
C THR A 149 3.64 -15.68 -1.11
N LEU A 150 3.43 -17.00 -0.92
CA LEU A 150 4.19 -17.81 0.04
C LEU A 150 5.69 -17.83 -0.30
N VAL A 151 6.04 -17.99 -1.58
CA VAL A 151 7.44 -17.98 -2.02
C VAL A 151 8.08 -16.61 -1.73
N LEU A 152 7.41 -15.50 -2.06
CA LEU A 152 7.93 -14.16 -1.82
C LEU A 152 8.09 -13.84 -0.32
N HIS A 153 7.15 -14.28 0.52
CA HIS A 153 7.17 -13.99 1.96
C HIS A 153 7.95 -15.03 2.79
N SER A 154 8.56 -16.03 2.15
CA SER A 154 9.32 -17.09 2.83
C SER A 154 10.69 -16.65 3.40
N GLY A 155 11.02 -15.35 3.33
CA GLY A 155 11.98 -14.71 4.24
C GLY A 155 13.35 -15.37 4.37
N GLY A 156 13.89 -15.97 3.30
CA GLY A 156 15.26 -16.53 3.29
C GLY A 156 15.38 -18.05 3.24
N THR A 157 14.30 -18.80 2.97
CA THR A 157 14.43 -20.25 2.65
C THR A 157 15.00 -20.48 1.24
N LEU A 158 15.62 -21.65 1.01
CA LEU A 158 16.19 -22.09 -0.27
C LEU A 158 15.14 -22.31 -1.40
N LEU A 159 13.87 -21.94 -1.21
CA LEU A 159 12.84 -22.12 -2.23
C LEU A 159 13.15 -21.39 -3.55
N PRO A 160 13.62 -20.13 -3.54
CA PRO A 160 14.04 -19.43 -4.76
C PRO A 160 15.26 -20.08 -5.41
N THR A 161 16.18 -20.68 -4.64
CA THR A 161 17.39 -21.32 -5.18
C THR A 161 17.12 -22.72 -5.74
N LEU A 162 16.16 -23.46 -5.19
CA LEU A 162 15.77 -24.79 -5.69
C LEU A 162 14.94 -24.72 -6.99
N PHE A 163 14.23 -23.62 -7.23
CA PHE A 163 13.37 -23.42 -8.40
C PHE A 163 13.83 -22.26 -9.31
N GLY A 164 15.06 -21.77 -9.18
CA GLY A 164 15.54 -20.49 -9.72
C GLY A 164 15.11 -20.15 -11.15
N SER A 165 15.34 -21.06 -12.11
CA SER A 165 14.97 -20.83 -13.52
C SER A 165 13.45 -20.78 -13.76
N PHE A 166 12.69 -21.62 -13.05
CA PHE A 166 11.23 -21.61 -13.10
C PHE A 166 10.64 -20.38 -12.41
N TYR A 167 11.22 -19.97 -11.28
CA TYR A 167 10.80 -18.79 -10.56
C TYR A 167 11.02 -17.52 -11.39
N GLU A 168 12.22 -17.31 -11.94
CA GLU A 168 12.52 -16.12 -12.72
C GLU A 168 11.69 -16.02 -14.01
N THR A 169 11.42 -17.16 -14.67
CA THR A 169 10.70 -17.17 -15.95
C THR A 169 9.19 -17.03 -15.77
N PHE A 170 8.59 -17.68 -14.77
CA PHE A 170 7.14 -17.78 -14.64
C PHE A 170 6.58 -17.09 -13.40
N LEU A 171 7.16 -17.34 -12.22
CA LEU A 171 6.61 -16.82 -10.97
C LEU A 171 6.93 -15.33 -10.77
N SER A 172 8.10 -14.84 -11.19
CA SER A 172 8.51 -13.44 -11.02
C SER A 172 7.67 -12.48 -11.88
N PRO A 173 7.45 -12.70 -13.19
CA PRO A 173 6.54 -11.87 -13.98
C PRO A 173 5.10 -11.91 -13.48
N LEU A 174 4.63 -13.08 -13.03
CA LEU A 174 3.28 -13.24 -12.48
C LEU A 174 3.13 -12.55 -11.11
N ALA A 175 4.14 -12.66 -10.25
CA ALA A 175 4.20 -11.98 -8.94
C ALA A 175 4.19 -10.47 -9.10
N THR A 176 5.09 -9.96 -9.95
CA THR A 176 5.23 -8.52 -10.19
C THR A 176 3.99 -7.96 -10.89
N GLY A 177 3.41 -8.69 -11.84
CA GLY A 177 2.11 -8.38 -12.43
C GLY A 177 0.98 -8.35 -11.41
N GLY A 178 0.93 -9.34 -10.51
CA GLY A 178 -0.04 -9.43 -9.43
C GLY A 178 0.07 -8.27 -8.44
N ILE A 179 1.28 -7.96 -7.96
CA ILE A 179 1.54 -6.83 -7.05
C ILE A 179 1.11 -5.52 -7.71
N ARG A 180 1.47 -5.29 -8.99
CA ARG A 180 1.04 -4.10 -9.74
C ARG A 180 -0.48 -4.03 -9.87
N GLY A 181 -1.14 -5.15 -10.15
CA GLY A 181 -2.61 -5.23 -10.21
C GLY A 181 -3.26 -4.87 -8.87
N ILE A 182 -2.74 -5.38 -7.75
CA ILE A 182 -3.21 -5.05 -6.40
C ILE A 182 -3.00 -3.56 -6.11
N LEU A 183 -1.82 -3.00 -6.41
CA LEU A 183 -1.53 -1.59 -6.20
C LEU A 183 -2.48 -0.68 -6.99
N ILE A 184 -2.78 -1.02 -8.25
CA ILE A 184 -3.76 -0.29 -9.05
C ILE A 184 -5.16 -0.41 -8.42
N GLY A 185 -5.56 -1.61 -8.00
CA GLY A 185 -6.84 -1.84 -7.34
C GLY A 185 -7.01 -1.04 -6.05
N VAL A 186 -5.97 -1.02 -5.20
CA VAL A 186 -5.93 -0.23 -3.96
C VAL A 186 -5.99 1.26 -4.28
N ALA A 187 -5.21 1.73 -5.26
CA ALA A 187 -5.24 3.12 -5.69
C ALA A 187 -6.65 3.55 -6.15
N ILE A 188 -7.33 2.73 -6.96
CA ILE A 188 -8.72 2.96 -7.35
C ILE A 188 -9.63 3.03 -6.13
N GLY A 189 -9.51 2.08 -5.20
CA GLY A 189 -10.31 2.04 -3.98
C GLY A 189 -10.16 3.31 -3.13
N VAL A 190 -8.92 3.81 -3.00
CA VAL A 190 -8.63 5.06 -2.28
C VAL A 190 -9.24 6.26 -3.00
N VAL A 191 -9.08 6.39 -4.32
CA VAL A 191 -9.68 7.53 -5.05
C VAL A 191 -11.20 7.48 -4.98
N VAL A 192 -11.82 6.30 -5.12
CA VAL A 192 -13.28 6.16 -4.96
C VAL A 192 -13.70 6.58 -3.55
N MET A 193 -12.97 6.18 -2.51
CA MET A 193 -13.24 6.61 -1.13
C MET A 193 -13.12 8.13 -0.98
N MET A 194 -12.06 8.74 -1.52
CA MET A 194 -11.87 10.19 -1.50
C MET A 194 -12.97 10.94 -2.24
N MET A 195 -13.40 10.44 -3.40
CA MET A 195 -14.51 11.03 -4.15
C MET A 195 -15.83 10.93 -3.40
N ARG A 196 -16.10 9.79 -2.74
CA ARG A 196 -17.31 9.63 -1.92
C ARG A 196 -17.32 10.58 -0.72
N ALA A 197 -16.17 10.78 -0.08
CA ALA A 197 -16.02 11.76 0.99
C ALA A 197 -16.21 13.21 0.47
N PHE A 198 -15.56 13.58 -0.65
CA PHE A 198 -15.67 14.92 -1.24
C PHE A 198 -17.09 15.26 -1.71
N LEU A 199 -17.79 14.28 -2.30
CA LEU A 199 -19.18 14.41 -2.72
C LEU A 199 -20.18 14.32 -1.54
N TRP A 200 -19.69 14.27 -0.30
CA TRP A 200 -20.48 14.19 0.92
C TRP A 200 -21.41 12.96 0.97
N ILE A 201 -21.11 11.93 0.18
CA ILE A 201 -21.88 10.68 0.12
C ILE A 201 -21.57 9.86 1.37
N ASP A 202 -20.30 9.83 1.77
CA ASP A 202 -19.87 9.25 3.03
C ASP A 202 -19.50 10.40 3.96
N ARG A 203 -20.18 10.49 5.11
CA ARG A 203 -19.83 11.41 6.19
C ARG A 203 -18.87 10.66 7.14
N PRO A 204 -17.54 10.87 7.04
CA PRO A 204 -16.58 10.15 7.88
C PRO A 204 -16.68 10.52 9.36
N LEU A 205 -17.30 11.67 9.67
CA LEU A 205 -17.57 12.12 11.03
C LEU A 205 -19.08 12.31 11.12
N GLY A 206 -19.78 11.35 11.74
CA GLY A 206 -21.22 11.39 11.90
C GLY A 206 -21.69 12.61 12.67
N ARG A 207 -22.09 13.65 11.91
CA ARG A 207 -23.12 14.64 12.21
C ARG A 207 -23.86 14.97 10.91
#